data_AF-A0A847BNS0-F1
#
_entry.id   AF-A0A847BNS0-F1
#
_cell.length_a   1.000
_cell.length_b   1.000
_cell.length_c   1.000
_cell.angle_alpha   90.00
_cell.angle_beta   90.00
_cell.angle_gamma   90.00
#
_symmetry.space_group_name_H-M   'P 1'
#
loop_
_entity.id
_entity.type
_entity.pdbx_description
1 polymer ?
#
loop_
_entity_poly.entity_id
_entity_poly.type
_entity_poly.pdbx_seq_one_letter_code
_entity_poly.pdbx_strand_id
1 'polypeptide(L)'
;MIWLFIIAATVLSYLFCKKDCTRPEYYIVMLFPIEMYGISVASATIKPYMILGIVIVIQYFVHARKAATRPVILAFAFLMLLSDILTGLQFASIMQHLMVLLNMLIVSSVLDLSGDDIDLFSLANVSIATVIGHGLVFLACTMMLRINSGFPGILATNRNDVGVFLQLTSGITQEIRMRGFTIDPNGFVVNYLLGGGCAIYYLFTKEGSRKKNIIAVVLFALIVIESGSRMGMVCFLVLFILGFMYANRLNGMSATGMILFGIASMSMVGVIVLRFDLISSIFNSFFTGRATVTSSDGRFTIWRSNWDYLISSNKIWLGVGQGQIASAGSFGHAFHNTWLEWISGCGIFIGGAIDLWFLKILFSEMTHLNRYLRYLPSATPYVLCYAGTVLCLTTISNIANITYIFLTFLLTYHLRNQRMRAAENES
;
A
#
# COMPACT_ATOMS: atom_id res chain seq x y z
N MET A 1 -16.95 -2.13 18.57
CA MET A 1 -16.46 -3.52 18.50
C MET A 1 -15.27 -3.70 17.56
N ILE A 2 -15.27 -3.20 16.32
CA ILE A 2 -14.07 -3.25 15.45
C ILE A 2 -12.81 -2.63 16.08
N TRP A 3 -12.98 -1.58 16.88
CA TRP A 3 -11.91 -0.94 17.64
C TRP A 3 -11.19 -1.91 18.59
N LEU A 4 -11.84 -2.95 19.10
CA LEU A 4 -11.17 -3.98 19.90
C LEU A 4 -10.15 -4.75 19.06
N PHE A 5 -10.52 -5.13 17.83
CA PHE A 5 -9.60 -5.80 16.90
C PHE A 5 -8.47 -4.88 16.45
N ILE A 6 -8.75 -3.59 16.20
CA ILE A 6 -7.74 -2.59 15.86
C ILE A 6 -6.74 -2.43 17.02
N ILE A 7 -7.23 -2.21 18.25
CA ILE A 7 -6.37 -2.05 19.43
C ILE A 7 -5.55 -3.32 19.66
N ALA A 8 -6.17 -4.51 19.57
CA ALA A 8 -5.45 -5.78 19.70
C ALA A 8 -4.35 -5.92 18.65
N ALA A 9 -4.61 -5.56 17.39
CA ALA A 9 -3.62 -5.63 16.31
C ALA A 9 -2.45 -4.70 16.58
N THR A 10 -2.73 -3.45 16.95
CA THR A 10 -1.70 -2.45 17.28
C THR A 10 -0.88 -2.84 18.51
N VAL A 11 -1.52 -3.34 19.58
CA VAL A 11 -0.82 -3.79 20.80
C VAL A 11 0.06 -5.00 20.51
N LEU A 12 -0.45 -5.99 19.77
CA LEU A 12 0.36 -7.15 19.37
C LEU A 12 1.54 -6.72 18.50
N SER A 13 1.32 -5.85 17.50
CA SER A 13 2.40 -5.29 16.68
C SER A 13 3.46 -4.57 17.52
N TYR A 14 3.04 -3.78 18.50
CA TYR A 14 3.95 -3.13 19.45
C TYR A 14 4.75 -4.16 20.26
N LEU A 15 4.12 -5.19 20.81
CA LEU A 15 4.79 -6.23 21.60
C LEU A 15 5.84 -7.01 20.79
N PHE A 16 5.55 -7.31 19.52
CA PHE A 16 6.51 -7.97 18.62
C PHE A 16 7.62 -7.03 18.10
N CYS A 17 7.52 -5.72 18.35
CA CYS A 17 8.48 -4.71 17.93
C CYS A 17 9.35 -4.16 19.06
N LYS A 18 8.80 -3.99 20.28
CA LYS A 18 9.31 -3.14 21.37
C LYS A 18 10.81 -3.25 21.69
N LYS A 19 11.44 -4.41 21.45
CA LYS A 19 12.87 -4.62 21.74
C LYS A 19 13.82 -4.21 20.60
N ASP A 20 13.27 -3.98 19.41
CA ASP A 20 14.03 -3.90 18.16
C ASP A 20 13.89 -2.53 17.46
N CYS A 21 13.24 -1.53 18.08
CA CYS A 21 13.02 -0.21 17.50
C CYS A 21 13.28 0.91 18.52
N THR A 22 14.26 1.75 18.19
CA THR A 22 14.72 2.87 19.04
C THR A 22 14.03 4.19 18.73
N ARG A 23 13.29 4.28 17.62
CA ARG A 23 12.70 5.54 17.12
C ARG A 23 11.17 5.52 17.20
N PRO A 24 10.55 6.41 18.01
CA PRO A 24 9.10 6.41 18.23
C PRO A 24 8.30 6.78 16.96
N GLU A 25 8.89 7.52 16.03
CA GLU A 25 8.21 8.00 14.82
C GLU A 25 7.86 6.85 13.86
N TYR A 26 8.65 5.77 13.85
CA TYR A 26 8.41 4.61 12.98
C TYR A 26 7.16 3.82 13.35
N TYR A 27 6.69 3.90 14.60
CA TYR A 27 5.48 3.22 15.04
C TYR A 27 4.22 3.69 14.29
N ILE A 28 4.27 4.84 13.60
CA ILE A 28 3.18 5.26 12.70
C ILE A 28 2.87 4.23 11.60
N VAL A 29 3.86 3.45 11.17
CA VAL A 29 3.69 2.40 10.15
C VAL A 29 2.76 1.28 10.64
N MET A 30 2.64 1.07 11.95
CA MET A 30 1.67 0.12 12.52
C MET A 30 0.22 0.53 12.26
N LEU A 31 -0.02 1.81 11.98
CA LEU A 31 -1.36 2.38 11.80
C LEU A 31 -1.75 2.54 10.32
N PHE A 32 -0.79 2.41 9.38
CA PHE A 32 -1.07 2.52 7.95
C PHE A 32 -2.15 1.54 7.44
N PRO A 33 -2.19 0.27 7.90
CA PRO A 33 -3.22 -0.65 7.44
C PRO A 33 -4.65 -0.33 7.91
N ILE A 34 -4.82 0.64 8.83
CA ILE A 34 -6.13 1.06 9.35
C ILE A 34 -6.65 2.21 8.48
N GLU A 35 -7.39 1.86 7.44
CA GLU A 35 -7.77 2.81 6.39
C GLU A 35 -9.22 3.21 6.37
N MET A 36 -10.11 2.27 6.68
CA MET A 36 -11.55 2.50 6.65
C MET A 36 -12.02 3.23 7.91
N TYR A 37 -11.41 2.90 9.05
CA TYR A 37 -11.90 3.29 10.36
C TYR A 37 -11.18 4.56 10.83
N GLY A 38 -11.96 5.52 11.31
CA GLY A 38 -11.46 6.82 11.76
C GLY A 38 -12.57 7.67 12.38
N ILE A 39 -12.23 8.92 12.70
CA ILE A 39 -13.16 9.90 13.25
C ILE A 39 -13.63 10.80 12.11
N SER A 40 -14.93 10.85 11.86
CA SER A 40 -15.51 11.73 10.85
C SER A 40 -15.62 13.17 11.37
N VAL A 41 -14.96 14.11 10.71
CA VAL A 41 -15.00 15.55 10.99
C VAL A 41 -15.28 16.28 9.67
N ALA A 42 -16.36 17.05 9.60
CA ALA A 42 -16.73 17.83 8.41
C ALA A 42 -16.70 17.01 7.09
N SER A 43 -17.28 15.80 7.11
CA SER A 43 -17.32 14.85 5.99
C SER A 43 -15.96 14.25 5.58
N ALA A 44 -14.88 14.52 6.32
CA ALA A 44 -13.59 13.87 6.18
C ALA A 44 -13.38 12.83 7.28
N THR A 45 -12.80 11.67 6.95
CA THR A 45 -12.46 10.64 7.94
C THR A 45 -11.00 10.77 8.34
N ILE A 46 -10.75 11.24 9.56
CA ILE A 46 -9.42 11.32 10.17
C ILE A 46 -9.03 9.92 10.64
N LYS A 47 -8.04 9.33 9.97
CA LYS A 47 -7.55 7.97 10.24
C LYS A 47 -6.60 7.94 11.45
N PRO A 48 -6.43 6.81 12.16
CA PRO A 48 -5.55 6.73 13.34
C PRO A 48 -4.11 7.17 13.08
N TYR A 49 -3.54 6.82 11.94
CA TYR A 49 -2.18 7.26 11.59
C TYR A 49 -2.09 8.78 11.39
N MET A 50 -3.19 9.46 11.00
CA MET A 50 -3.21 10.91 10.84
C MET A 50 -3.16 11.62 12.19
N ILE A 51 -3.81 11.06 13.22
CA ILE A 51 -3.79 11.60 14.58
C ILE A 51 -2.35 11.57 15.12
N LEU A 52 -1.69 10.42 15.05
CA LEU A 52 -0.29 10.29 15.44
C LEU A 52 0.62 11.15 14.54
N GLY A 53 0.34 11.18 13.24
CA GLY A 53 1.07 11.98 12.28
C GLY A 53 1.04 13.48 12.59
N ILE A 54 -0.11 14.03 13.00
CA ILE A 54 -0.23 15.43 13.41
C ILE A 54 0.66 15.71 14.63
N VAL A 55 0.72 14.79 15.61
CA VAL A 55 1.63 14.93 16.76
C VAL A 55 3.10 14.96 16.29
N ILE A 56 3.48 14.09 15.36
CA ILE A 56 4.84 14.07 14.78
C ILE A 56 5.14 15.37 14.02
N VAL A 57 4.19 15.89 13.25
CA VAL A 57 4.32 17.18 12.54
C VAL A 57 4.53 18.33 13.54
N ILE A 58 3.75 18.38 14.63
CA ILE A 58 3.92 19.38 15.69
C ILE A 58 5.31 19.25 16.33
N GLN A 59 5.73 18.03 16.68
CA GLN A 59 7.05 17.77 17.25
C GLN A 59 8.17 18.24 16.32
N TYR A 60 8.05 17.99 15.02
CA TYR A 60 8.99 18.47 14.01
C TYR A 60 9.09 19.99 14.02
N PHE A 61 7.97 20.72 13.98
CA PHE A 61 8.00 22.18 14.01
C PHE A 61 8.58 22.75 15.31
N VAL A 62 8.33 22.11 16.45
CA VAL A 62 8.86 22.53 17.75
C VAL A 62 10.37 22.28 17.87
N HIS A 63 10.85 21.11 17.46
CA HIS A 63 12.24 20.69 17.71
C HIS A 63 13.20 21.03 16.57
N ALA A 64 12.77 20.91 15.31
CA ALA A 64 13.68 21.06 14.18
C ALA A 64 14.02 22.53 13.86
N ARG A 65 13.22 23.50 14.36
CA ARG A 65 13.31 24.96 14.09
C ARG A 65 13.52 25.35 12.60
N LYS A 66 13.32 24.40 11.69
CA LYS A 66 13.46 24.55 10.26
C LYS A 66 12.07 24.31 9.68
N ALA A 67 11.33 25.38 9.47
CA ALA A 67 10.14 25.36 8.61
C ALA A 67 10.57 25.29 7.14
N ALA A 68 11.39 24.29 6.77
CA ALA A 68 11.70 24.04 5.39
C ALA A 68 10.51 23.30 4.79
N THR A 69 9.44 24.03 4.50
CA THR A 69 8.33 23.50 3.70
C THR A 69 8.94 22.97 2.40
N ARG A 70 8.91 21.65 2.21
CA ARG A 70 9.62 21.03 1.09
C ARG A 70 9.08 21.59 -0.22
N PRO A 71 9.94 22.06 -1.16
CA PRO A 71 9.48 22.61 -2.44
C PRO A 71 8.53 21.66 -3.19
N VAL A 72 8.71 20.35 -3.02
CA VAL A 72 7.81 19.33 -3.57
C VAL A 72 6.39 19.44 -2.99
N ILE A 73 6.24 19.59 -1.67
CA ILE A 73 4.91 19.70 -1.04
C ILE A 73 4.23 21.00 -1.49
N LEU A 74 4.98 22.10 -1.59
CA LEU A 74 4.47 23.37 -2.11
C LEU A 74 4.05 23.26 -3.59
N ALA A 75 4.86 22.59 -4.42
CA ALA A 75 4.52 22.35 -5.81
C ALA A 75 3.24 21.50 -5.96
N PHE A 76 3.09 20.45 -5.15
CA PHE A 76 1.87 19.65 -5.12
C PHE A 76 0.66 20.47 -4.67
N ALA A 77 0.81 21.28 -3.62
CA ALA A 77 -0.27 22.15 -3.15
C ALA A 77 -0.70 23.16 -4.23
N PHE A 78 0.27 23.74 -4.94
CA PHE A 78 0.00 24.65 -6.06
C PHE A 78 -0.73 23.94 -7.20
N LEU A 79 -0.24 22.76 -7.63
CA LEU A 79 -0.85 21.97 -8.71
C LEU A 79 -2.28 21.52 -8.35
N MET A 80 -2.51 21.10 -7.11
CA MET A 80 -3.82 20.70 -6.61
C MET A 80 -4.79 21.88 -6.54
N LEU A 81 -4.33 23.04 -6.03
CA LEU A 81 -5.13 24.27 -6.01
C LEU A 81 -5.50 24.72 -7.44
N LEU A 82 -4.53 24.68 -8.36
CA LEU A 82 -4.76 24.98 -9.75
C LEU A 82 -5.81 24.04 -10.36
N SER A 83 -5.69 22.74 -10.09
CA SER A 83 -6.68 21.74 -10.51
C SER A 83 -8.07 22.04 -9.97
N ASP A 84 -8.20 22.36 -8.68
CA ASP A 84 -9.49 22.70 -8.07
C ASP A 84 -10.10 23.96 -8.72
N ILE A 85 -9.29 25.00 -8.98
CA ILE A 85 -9.76 26.21 -9.67
C ILE A 85 -10.26 25.85 -11.08
N LEU A 86 -9.52 25.03 -11.82
CA LEU A 86 -9.86 24.63 -13.19
C LEU A 86 -11.09 23.71 -13.27
N THR A 87 -11.43 23.02 -12.19
CA THR A 87 -12.56 22.07 -12.12
C THR A 87 -13.78 22.62 -11.39
N GLY A 88 -13.74 23.88 -10.95
CA GLY A 88 -14.87 24.60 -10.36
C GLY A 88 -14.96 24.54 -8.84
N LEU A 89 -13.84 24.37 -8.14
CA LEU A 89 -13.70 24.42 -6.67
C LEU A 89 -14.65 23.48 -5.93
N GLN A 90 -14.70 22.23 -6.38
CA GLN A 90 -15.57 21.23 -5.79
C GLN A 90 -15.07 20.81 -4.40
N PHE A 91 -15.94 20.85 -3.40
CA PHE A 91 -15.58 20.59 -2.01
C PHE A 91 -14.95 19.19 -1.78
N ALA A 92 -15.47 18.16 -2.46
CA ALA A 92 -14.93 16.80 -2.37
C ALA A 92 -13.49 16.72 -2.90
N SER A 93 -13.19 17.43 -3.99
CA SER A 93 -11.86 17.48 -4.62
C SER A 93 -10.85 18.17 -3.69
N ILE A 94 -11.22 19.34 -3.16
CA ILE A 94 -10.41 20.10 -2.19
C ILE A 94 -10.08 19.23 -0.97
N MET A 95 -11.08 18.53 -0.43
CA MET A 95 -10.87 17.68 0.75
C MET A 95 -9.90 16.53 0.47
N GLN A 96 -10.01 15.87 -0.69
CA GLN A 96 -9.07 14.81 -1.07
C GLN A 96 -7.65 15.34 -1.25
N HIS A 97 -7.48 16.51 -1.87
CA HIS A 97 -6.18 17.17 -2.02
C HIS A 97 -5.55 17.50 -0.65
N LEU A 98 -6.31 18.10 0.27
CA LEU A 98 -5.84 18.40 1.62
C LEU A 98 -5.39 17.15 2.37
N MET A 99 -6.12 16.03 2.23
CA MET A 99 -5.76 14.76 2.86
C MET A 99 -4.45 14.17 2.31
N VAL A 100 -4.18 14.34 1.01
CA VAL A 100 -2.93 13.90 0.39
C VAL A 100 -1.76 14.79 0.83
N LEU A 101 -1.94 16.10 0.86
CA LEU A 101 -0.93 17.04 1.37
C LEU A 101 -0.59 16.77 2.84
N LEU A 102 -1.59 16.49 3.66
CA LEU A 102 -1.39 16.08 5.06
C LEU A 102 -0.57 14.79 5.14
N ASN A 103 -0.90 13.77 4.35
CA ASN A 103 -0.12 12.52 4.29
C ASN A 103 1.34 12.79 3.89
N MET A 104 1.58 13.63 2.88
CA MET A 104 2.94 14.01 2.46
C MET A 104 3.70 14.75 3.57
N LEU A 105 3.02 15.65 4.29
CA LEU A 105 3.61 16.39 5.41
C LEU A 105 3.95 15.48 6.59
N ILE A 106 3.08 14.52 6.92
CA ILE A 106 3.31 13.52 7.97
C ILE A 106 4.55 12.68 7.62
N VAL A 107 4.55 12.07 6.42
CA VAL A 107 5.65 11.24 5.95
C VAL A 107 6.96 12.04 5.91
N SER A 108 6.90 13.27 5.43
CA SER A 108 8.02 14.19 5.42
C SER A 108 8.62 14.38 6.80
N SER A 109 7.77 14.72 7.77
CA SER A 109 8.17 15.01 9.15
C SER A 109 8.76 13.78 9.85
N VAL A 110 8.19 12.59 9.62
CA VAL A 110 8.74 11.32 10.12
C VAL A 110 10.18 11.10 9.64
N LEU A 111 10.44 11.33 8.34
CA LEU A 111 11.76 11.15 7.76
C LEU A 111 12.76 12.23 8.19
N ASP A 112 12.31 13.47 8.35
CA ASP A 112 13.20 14.55 8.83
C ASP A 112 13.59 14.37 10.29
N LEU A 113 12.65 13.97 11.16
CA LEU A 113 12.94 13.65 12.56
C LEU A 113 13.85 12.43 12.71
N SER A 114 13.88 11.55 11.70
CA SER A 114 14.82 10.44 11.63
C SER A 114 16.27 10.87 11.33
N GLY A 115 16.52 12.13 10.97
CA GLY A 115 17.87 12.62 10.67
C GLY A 115 18.46 12.04 9.37
N ASP A 116 19.78 12.20 9.21
CA ASP A 116 20.47 11.88 7.95
C ASP A 116 20.69 10.37 7.75
N ASP A 117 20.82 9.61 8.85
CA ASP A 117 20.85 8.15 8.85
C ASP A 117 19.50 7.59 9.30
N ILE A 118 18.66 7.27 8.31
CA ILE A 118 17.45 6.52 8.53
C ILE A 118 17.84 5.09 8.91
N ASP A 119 17.42 4.66 10.10
CA ASP A 119 17.56 3.26 10.54
C ASP A 119 16.51 2.40 9.82
N LEU A 120 16.87 2.00 8.61
CA LEU A 120 16.08 1.13 7.74
C LEU A 120 15.83 -0.25 8.37
N PHE A 121 16.67 -0.72 9.29
CA PHE A 121 16.46 -2.01 9.94
C PHE A 121 15.37 -1.90 11.02
N SER A 122 15.42 -0.87 11.87
CA SER A 122 14.36 -0.58 12.85
C SER A 122 13.00 -0.37 12.17
N LEU A 123 12.97 0.38 11.06
CA LEU A 123 11.76 0.62 10.29
C LEU A 123 11.18 -0.69 9.70
N ALA A 124 12.04 -1.58 9.23
CA ALA A 124 11.62 -2.87 8.71
C ALA A 124 11.09 -3.76 9.84
N ASN A 125 11.73 -3.74 11.03
CA ASN A 125 11.26 -4.47 12.20
C ASN A 125 9.86 -4.03 12.67
N VAL A 126 9.57 -2.73 12.62
CA VAL A 126 8.22 -2.20 12.88
C VAL A 126 7.25 -2.77 11.85
N SER A 127 7.59 -2.68 10.57
CA SER A 127 6.74 -3.15 9.46
C SER A 127 6.44 -4.65 9.53
N ILE A 128 7.45 -5.46 9.86
CA ILE A 128 7.31 -6.90 10.07
C ILE A 128 6.41 -7.19 11.26
N ALA A 129 6.59 -6.46 12.36
CA ALA A 129 5.74 -6.61 13.54
C ALA A 129 4.29 -6.17 13.27
N THR A 130 4.07 -5.17 12.39
CA THR A 130 2.74 -4.79 11.88
C THR A 130 2.04 -5.98 11.25
N VAL A 131 2.71 -6.68 10.33
CA VAL A 131 2.18 -7.89 9.68
C VAL A 131 1.85 -8.98 10.69
N ILE A 132 2.72 -9.22 11.68
CA ILE A 132 2.49 -10.24 12.71
C ILE A 132 1.27 -9.89 13.56
N GLY A 133 1.23 -8.70 14.16
CA GLY A 133 0.14 -8.32 15.07
C GLY A 133 -1.22 -8.29 14.39
N HIS A 134 -1.30 -7.72 13.19
CA HIS A 134 -2.53 -7.73 12.39
C HIS A 134 -2.90 -9.13 11.93
N GLY A 135 -1.93 -9.91 11.44
CA GLY A 135 -2.15 -11.27 10.97
C GLY A 135 -2.68 -12.20 12.06
N LEU A 136 -2.21 -12.08 13.30
CA LEU A 136 -2.72 -12.85 14.43
C LEU A 136 -4.19 -12.50 14.76
N VAL A 137 -4.53 -11.21 14.75
CA VAL A 137 -5.93 -10.77 14.94
C VAL A 137 -6.82 -11.29 13.83
N PHE A 138 -6.36 -11.21 12.59
CA PHE A 138 -7.14 -11.70 11.45
C PHE A 138 -7.30 -13.22 11.48
N LEU A 139 -6.27 -13.96 11.88
CA LEU A 139 -6.37 -15.40 12.10
C LEU A 139 -7.42 -15.74 13.17
N ALA A 140 -7.43 -15.02 14.28
CA ALA A 140 -8.46 -15.17 15.31
C ALA A 140 -9.86 -14.85 14.75
N CYS A 141 -10.00 -13.79 13.96
CA CYS A 141 -11.25 -13.45 13.29
C CYS A 141 -11.69 -14.53 12.30
N THR A 142 -10.77 -15.14 11.54
CA THR A 142 -11.06 -16.29 10.66
C THR A 142 -11.61 -17.47 11.46
N MET A 143 -10.99 -17.80 12.59
CA MET A 143 -11.47 -18.87 13.47
C MET A 143 -12.87 -18.56 14.01
N MET A 144 -13.09 -17.34 14.50
CA MET A 144 -14.38 -16.87 15.02
C MET A 144 -15.48 -16.84 13.96
N LEU A 145 -15.14 -16.53 12.71
CA LEU A 145 -16.05 -16.62 11.56
C LEU A 145 -16.44 -18.07 11.27
N ARG A 146 -15.46 -18.99 11.23
CA ARG A 146 -15.69 -20.40 10.92
C ARG A 146 -16.53 -21.14 11.95
N ILE A 147 -16.46 -20.76 13.22
CA ILE A 147 -17.32 -21.30 14.28
C ILE A 147 -18.68 -20.59 14.39
N ASN A 148 -18.98 -19.67 13.47
CA ASN A 148 -20.19 -18.84 13.45
C ASN A 148 -20.50 -18.18 14.81
N SER A 149 -19.47 -17.59 15.44
CA SER A 149 -19.57 -17.02 16.78
C SER A 149 -20.57 -15.86 16.93
N GLY A 150 -21.07 -15.31 15.82
CA GLY A 150 -21.96 -14.13 15.83
C GLY A 150 -21.31 -12.86 16.40
N PHE A 151 -19.99 -12.86 16.61
CA PHE A 151 -19.32 -11.75 17.29
C PHE A 151 -19.36 -10.47 16.43
N PRO A 152 -19.80 -9.32 16.97
CA PRO A 152 -19.96 -8.10 16.19
C PRO A 152 -18.64 -7.58 15.60
N GLY A 153 -18.68 -7.12 14.34
CA GLY A 153 -17.52 -6.55 13.64
C GLY A 153 -16.63 -7.59 12.95
N ILE A 154 -17.03 -8.86 12.90
CA ILE A 154 -16.35 -9.88 12.09
C ILE A 154 -16.82 -9.83 10.64
N LEU A 155 -18.11 -10.01 10.39
CA LEU A 155 -18.70 -10.07 9.04
C LEU A 155 -19.49 -8.80 8.75
N ALA A 156 -19.22 -8.18 7.61
CA ALA A 156 -20.01 -7.11 7.04
C ALA A 156 -20.74 -7.59 5.78
N THR A 157 -22.00 -7.18 5.65
CA THR A 157 -22.85 -7.46 4.48
C THR A 157 -22.83 -6.33 3.47
N ASN A 158 -22.44 -5.12 3.87
CA ASN A 158 -22.24 -3.98 2.98
C ASN A 158 -20.80 -3.46 3.06
N ARG A 159 -20.34 -2.83 1.97
CA ARG A 159 -19.01 -2.24 1.84
C ARG A 159 -18.72 -1.18 2.90
N ASN A 160 -19.69 -0.36 3.25
CA ASN A 160 -19.49 0.72 4.22
C ASN A 160 -19.74 0.30 5.66
N ASP A 161 -20.26 -0.92 5.88
CA ASP A 161 -20.51 -1.44 7.22
C ASP A 161 -19.21 -1.83 7.89
N VAL A 162 -19.24 -1.97 9.21
CA VAL A 162 -18.09 -2.37 10.01
C VAL A 162 -17.89 -3.88 9.93
N GLY A 163 -16.69 -4.32 9.53
CA GLY A 163 -16.35 -5.75 9.51
C GLY A 163 -14.95 -6.05 8.99
N VAL A 164 -14.31 -7.08 9.55
CA VAL A 164 -13.01 -7.63 9.09
C VAL A 164 -13.15 -8.42 7.79
N PHE A 165 -14.29 -9.09 7.62
CA PHE A 165 -14.68 -9.79 6.41
C PHE A 165 -15.83 -9.06 5.72
N LEU A 166 -15.87 -9.15 4.40
CA LEU A 166 -16.94 -8.65 3.55
C LEU A 166 -17.59 -9.81 2.82
N GLN A 167 -18.90 -9.91 2.94
CA GLN A 167 -19.73 -10.79 2.13
C GLN A 167 -20.07 -10.08 0.82
N LEU A 168 -19.57 -10.62 -0.29
CA LEU A 168 -19.89 -10.19 -1.63
C LEU A 168 -20.97 -11.11 -2.19
N THR A 169 -22.03 -10.52 -2.73
CA THR A 169 -23.11 -11.26 -3.38
C THR A 169 -23.09 -10.94 -4.87
N SER A 170 -22.91 -11.94 -5.72
CA SER A 170 -22.92 -11.79 -7.18
C SER A 170 -23.93 -12.76 -7.80
N GLY A 171 -25.19 -12.35 -7.87
CA GLY A 171 -26.28 -13.23 -8.30
C GLY A 171 -26.56 -14.30 -7.23
N ILE A 172 -26.37 -15.58 -7.55
CA ILE A 172 -26.64 -16.72 -6.66
C ILE A 172 -25.43 -17.07 -5.78
N THR A 173 -24.22 -16.61 -6.15
CA THR A 173 -23.00 -16.93 -5.40
C THR A 173 -22.74 -15.90 -4.31
N GLN A 174 -22.43 -16.40 -3.11
CA GLN A 174 -21.94 -15.62 -1.99
C GLN A 174 -20.47 -15.96 -1.77
N GLU A 175 -19.62 -14.94 -1.76
CA GLU A 175 -18.19 -15.07 -1.46
C GLU A 175 -17.87 -14.23 -0.23
N ILE A 176 -17.14 -14.79 0.74
CA ILE A 176 -16.67 -14.06 1.92
C ILE A 176 -15.18 -13.84 1.76
N ARG A 177 -14.76 -12.57 1.84
CA ARG A 177 -13.36 -12.18 1.65
C ARG A 177 -12.87 -11.33 2.81
N MET A 178 -11.62 -11.56 3.21
CA MET A 178 -10.97 -10.71 4.21
C MET A 178 -10.63 -9.35 3.61
N ARG A 179 -11.07 -8.28 4.26
CA ARG A 179 -10.64 -6.89 3.99
C ARG A 179 -9.91 -6.25 5.15
N GLY A 180 -9.86 -6.91 6.30
CA GLY A 180 -9.19 -6.39 7.49
C GLY A 180 -9.75 -5.03 7.88
N PHE A 181 -8.87 -4.02 7.90
CA PHE A 181 -9.22 -2.65 8.28
C PHE A 181 -9.34 -1.69 7.08
N THR A 182 -9.51 -2.22 5.88
CA THR A 182 -9.73 -1.43 4.66
C THR A 182 -11.16 -1.57 4.17
N ILE A 183 -11.55 -0.66 3.26
CA ILE A 183 -12.87 -0.69 2.59
C ILE A 183 -12.93 -1.86 1.59
N ASP A 184 -11.80 -2.18 0.97
CA ASP A 184 -11.70 -3.09 -0.17
C ASP A 184 -10.72 -4.24 0.11
N PRO A 185 -11.15 -5.52 -0.03
CA PRO A 185 -10.29 -6.71 0.09
C PRO A 185 -9.03 -6.68 -0.79
N ASN A 186 -9.04 -5.89 -1.85
CA ASN A 186 -7.92 -5.81 -2.79
C ASN A 186 -6.90 -4.76 -2.37
N GLY A 187 -7.36 -3.61 -1.86
CA GLY A 187 -6.49 -2.58 -1.26
C GLY A 187 -5.82 -3.07 0.03
N PHE A 188 -6.47 -4.01 0.73
CA PHE A 188 -5.97 -4.67 1.92
C PHE A 188 -4.54 -5.19 1.79
N VAL A 189 -4.22 -5.92 0.72
CA VAL A 189 -2.89 -6.55 0.56
C VAL A 189 -1.77 -5.52 0.43
N VAL A 190 -2.04 -4.37 -0.21
CA VAL A 190 -1.04 -3.33 -0.44
C VAL A 190 -0.48 -2.79 0.86
N ASN A 191 -1.32 -2.66 1.88
CA ASN A 191 -0.91 -2.16 3.20
C ASN A 191 0.07 -3.07 3.95
N TYR A 192 0.13 -4.34 3.57
CA TYR A 192 1.03 -5.32 4.20
C TYR A 192 2.23 -5.68 3.33
N LEU A 193 2.33 -5.15 2.09
CA LEU A 193 3.47 -5.39 1.21
C LEU A 193 4.78 -4.92 1.83
N LEU A 194 4.77 -3.78 2.54
CA LEU A 194 5.97 -3.27 3.20
C LEU A 194 6.55 -4.27 4.21
N GLY A 195 5.75 -4.69 5.19
CA GLY A 195 6.20 -5.66 6.18
C GLY A 195 6.44 -7.05 5.61
N GLY A 196 5.59 -7.49 4.68
CA GLY A 196 5.71 -8.81 4.03
C GLY A 196 6.96 -8.91 3.17
N GLY A 197 7.25 -7.89 2.37
CA GLY A 197 8.44 -7.82 1.53
C GLY A 197 9.73 -7.72 2.37
N CYS A 198 9.74 -6.91 3.44
CA CYS A 198 10.85 -6.90 4.39
C CYS A 198 11.08 -8.28 5.02
N ALA A 199 10.02 -8.97 5.46
CA ALA A 199 10.11 -10.31 6.05
C ALA A 199 10.67 -11.35 5.07
N ILE A 200 10.19 -11.35 3.82
CA ILE A 200 10.68 -12.23 2.75
C ILE A 200 12.17 -11.97 2.49
N TYR A 201 12.56 -10.71 2.35
CA TYR A 201 13.95 -10.34 2.11
C TYR A 201 14.87 -10.85 3.23
N TYR A 202 14.55 -10.52 4.48
CA TYR A 202 15.36 -10.91 5.64
C TYR A 202 15.31 -12.41 5.96
N LEU A 203 14.24 -13.12 5.56
CA LEU A 203 14.20 -14.57 5.64
C LEU A 203 15.33 -15.22 4.81
N PHE A 204 15.61 -14.67 3.62
CA PHE A 204 16.60 -15.23 2.71
C PHE A 204 18.02 -14.65 2.90
N THR A 205 18.16 -13.38 3.27
CA THR A 205 19.47 -12.79 3.58
C THR A 205 20.00 -13.19 4.96
N LYS A 206 19.17 -13.83 5.79
CA LYS A 206 19.49 -14.26 7.18
C LYS A 206 19.77 -13.09 8.13
N GLU A 207 19.25 -11.91 7.82
CA GLU A 207 19.31 -10.74 8.70
C GLU A 207 18.13 -10.75 9.70
N GLY A 208 18.38 -10.28 10.93
CA GLY A 208 17.37 -10.23 11.98
C GLY A 208 16.89 -11.60 12.48
N SER A 209 15.70 -11.63 13.12
CA SER A 209 15.16 -12.84 13.72
C SER A 209 14.49 -13.75 12.69
N ARG A 210 15.14 -14.87 12.34
CA ARG A 210 14.59 -15.88 11.42
C ARG A 210 13.20 -16.37 11.83
N LYS A 211 12.96 -16.60 13.11
CA LYS A 211 11.64 -17.04 13.62
C LYS A 211 10.56 -15.99 13.35
N LYS A 212 10.87 -14.72 13.63
CA LYS A 212 9.97 -13.58 13.39
C LYS A 212 9.64 -13.44 11.90
N ASN A 213 10.65 -13.55 11.03
CA ASN A 213 10.48 -13.47 9.58
C ASN A 213 9.62 -14.62 9.05
N ILE A 214 9.83 -15.86 9.50
CA ILE A 214 8.98 -17.00 9.11
C ILE A 214 7.53 -16.76 9.50
N ILE A 215 7.27 -16.36 10.76
CA ILE A 215 5.91 -16.09 11.24
C ILE A 215 5.26 -14.98 10.40
N ALA A 216 5.97 -13.90 10.13
CA ALA A 216 5.46 -12.80 9.31
C ALA A 216 5.15 -13.23 7.88
N VAL A 217 6.01 -14.02 7.23
CA VAL A 217 5.78 -14.54 5.88
C VAL A 217 4.56 -15.46 5.84
N VAL A 218 4.41 -16.35 6.82
CA VAL A 218 3.24 -17.24 6.93
C VAL A 218 1.95 -16.43 7.12
N LEU A 219 1.94 -15.48 8.06
CA LEU A 219 0.78 -14.64 8.30
C LEU A 219 0.45 -13.75 7.09
N PHE A 220 1.46 -13.23 6.41
CA PHE A 220 1.27 -12.47 5.17
C PHE A 220 0.66 -13.33 4.05
N ALA A 221 1.13 -14.58 3.89
CA ALA A 221 0.54 -15.51 2.93
C ALA A 221 -0.94 -15.81 3.26
N LEU A 222 -1.27 -16.03 4.54
CA LEU A 222 -2.65 -16.25 4.99
C LEU A 222 -3.56 -15.04 4.70
N ILE A 223 -3.09 -13.83 5.03
CA ILE A 223 -3.76 -12.55 4.70
C ILE A 223 -4.06 -12.47 3.21
N VAL A 224 -3.06 -12.77 2.36
CA VAL A 224 -3.21 -12.72 0.90
C VAL A 224 -4.24 -13.75 0.41
N ILE A 225 -4.19 -14.99 0.91
CA ILE A 225 -5.12 -16.05 0.53
C ILE A 225 -6.55 -15.72 0.96
N GLU A 226 -6.76 -15.38 2.24
CA GLU A 226 -8.09 -15.08 2.80
C GLU A 226 -8.69 -13.80 2.20
N SER A 227 -7.86 -12.87 1.70
CA SER A 227 -8.36 -11.71 0.96
C SER A 227 -8.96 -12.04 -0.39
N GLY A 228 -8.66 -13.22 -0.97
CA GLY A 228 -9.01 -13.57 -2.34
C GLY A 228 -8.43 -12.62 -3.40
N SER A 229 -7.47 -11.75 -3.03
CA SER A 229 -6.88 -10.77 -3.95
C SER A 229 -5.92 -11.46 -4.91
N ARG A 230 -6.36 -11.66 -6.15
CA ARG A 230 -5.55 -12.22 -7.24
C ARG A 230 -4.26 -11.44 -7.45
N MET A 231 -4.36 -10.11 -7.45
CA MET A 231 -3.19 -9.25 -7.55
C MET A 231 -2.30 -9.35 -6.32
N GLY A 232 -2.89 -9.47 -5.12
CA GLY A 232 -2.13 -9.71 -3.91
C GLY A 232 -1.29 -10.99 -3.96
N MET A 233 -1.84 -12.08 -4.52
CA MET A 233 -1.12 -13.34 -4.74
C MET A 233 0.04 -13.17 -5.73
N VAL A 234 -0.17 -12.43 -6.82
CA VAL A 234 0.90 -12.11 -7.79
C VAL A 234 1.98 -11.23 -7.16
N CYS A 235 1.60 -10.15 -6.46
CA CYS A 235 2.53 -9.25 -5.74
C CYS A 235 3.35 -10.08 -4.70
N PHE A 236 2.73 -11.00 -3.94
CA PHE A 236 3.42 -11.91 -3.02
C PHE A 236 4.44 -12.81 -3.74
N LEU A 237 4.05 -13.45 -4.83
CA LEU A 237 4.91 -14.35 -5.59
C LEU A 237 6.12 -13.63 -6.17
N VAL A 238 5.90 -12.47 -6.80
CA VAL A 238 6.97 -11.65 -7.36
C VAL A 238 7.96 -11.25 -6.27
N LEU A 239 7.48 -10.79 -5.11
CA LEU A 239 8.35 -10.46 -3.97
C LEU A 239 9.15 -11.68 -3.48
N PHE A 240 8.51 -12.85 -3.41
CA PHE A 240 9.16 -14.10 -3.00
C PHE A 240 10.26 -14.53 -3.97
N ILE A 241 9.97 -14.51 -5.28
CA ILE A 241 10.95 -14.83 -6.33
C ILE A 241 12.11 -13.83 -6.31
N LEU A 242 11.83 -12.53 -6.31
CA LEU A 242 12.86 -11.50 -6.31
C LEU A 242 13.72 -11.54 -5.05
N GLY A 243 13.10 -11.75 -3.88
CA GLY A 243 13.82 -11.93 -2.61
C GLY A 243 14.76 -13.14 -2.65
N PHE A 244 14.29 -14.27 -3.19
CA PHE A 244 15.11 -15.47 -3.37
C PHE A 244 16.27 -15.26 -4.35
N MET A 245 15.98 -14.70 -5.53
CA MET A 245 16.99 -14.41 -6.55
C MET A 245 18.08 -13.48 -6.03
N TYR A 246 17.68 -12.43 -5.29
CA TYR A 246 18.62 -11.48 -4.71
C TYR A 246 19.50 -12.14 -3.63
N ALA A 247 18.90 -12.95 -2.74
CA ALA A 247 19.66 -13.66 -1.72
C ALA A 247 20.64 -14.68 -2.30
N ASN A 248 20.26 -15.39 -3.38
CA ASN A 248 21.17 -16.29 -4.08
C ASN A 248 22.34 -15.55 -4.72
N ARG A 249 22.08 -14.34 -5.26
CA ARG A 249 23.13 -13.48 -5.81
C ARG A 249 24.13 -13.04 -4.73
N LEU A 250 23.67 -12.76 -3.52
CA LEU A 250 24.54 -12.33 -2.41
C LEU A 250 25.31 -13.47 -1.74
N ASN A 251 24.61 -14.56 -1.41
CA ASN A 251 25.13 -15.58 -0.49
C ASN A 251 25.49 -16.91 -1.17
N GLY A 252 25.30 -17.01 -2.49
CA GLY A 252 25.30 -18.30 -3.18
C GLY A 252 24.07 -19.14 -2.85
N MET A 253 23.79 -20.11 -3.70
CA MET A 253 22.54 -20.88 -3.62
C MET A 253 22.63 -21.95 -2.53
N SER A 254 21.98 -21.71 -1.38
CA SER A 254 21.88 -22.74 -0.34
C SER A 254 20.81 -23.77 -0.71
N ALA A 255 21.10 -25.07 -0.52
CA ALA A 255 20.17 -26.16 -0.81
C ALA A 255 18.80 -25.97 -0.13
N THR A 256 18.79 -25.43 1.09
CA THR A 256 17.55 -25.10 1.82
C THR A 256 16.73 -24.00 1.13
N GLY A 257 17.40 -23.00 0.53
CA GLY A 257 16.75 -21.95 -0.25
C GLY A 257 16.07 -22.50 -1.50
N MET A 258 16.74 -23.42 -2.22
CA MET A 258 16.16 -24.11 -3.38
C MET A 258 14.96 -24.97 -2.99
N ILE A 259 15.04 -25.69 -1.86
CA ILE A 259 13.93 -26.51 -1.37
C ILE A 259 12.74 -25.63 -0.99
N LEU A 260 12.94 -24.52 -0.28
CA LEU A 260 11.88 -23.58 0.07
C LEU A 260 11.28 -22.92 -1.18
N PHE A 261 12.11 -22.52 -2.14
CA PHE A 261 11.66 -21.99 -3.43
C PHE A 261 10.87 -23.03 -4.22
N GLY A 262 11.34 -24.27 -4.26
CA GLY A 262 10.67 -25.41 -4.90
C GLY A 262 9.32 -25.70 -4.26
N ILE A 263 9.25 -25.77 -2.93
CA ILE A 263 7.99 -26.00 -2.20
C ILE A 263 7.03 -24.82 -2.40
N ALA A 264 7.48 -23.58 -2.30
CA ALA A 264 6.65 -22.39 -2.52
C ALA A 264 6.12 -22.36 -3.96
N SER A 265 6.99 -22.57 -4.94
CA SER A 265 6.62 -22.59 -6.36
C SER A 265 5.68 -23.76 -6.67
N MET A 266 5.92 -24.96 -6.14
CA MET A 266 5.08 -26.13 -6.35
C MET A 266 3.74 -26.04 -5.63
N SER A 267 3.69 -25.47 -4.43
CA SER A 267 2.42 -25.23 -3.72
C SER A 267 1.57 -24.21 -4.46
N MET A 268 2.22 -23.17 -5.02
CA MET A 268 1.56 -22.15 -5.82
C MET A 268 1.12 -22.70 -7.18
N VAL A 269 1.96 -23.47 -7.87
CA VAL A 269 1.61 -24.19 -9.10
C VAL A 269 0.50 -25.18 -8.82
N GLY A 270 0.50 -25.86 -7.68
CA GLY A 270 -0.61 -26.70 -7.23
C GLY A 270 -1.91 -25.91 -7.09
N VAL A 271 -1.89 -24.73 -6.44
CA VAL A 271 -3.05 -23.83 -6.36
C VAL A 271 -3.49 -23.33 -7.73
N ILE A 272 -2.53 -23.00 -8.61
CA ILE A 272 -2.75 -22.50 -9.98
C ILE A 272 -3.33 -23.59 -10.89
N VAL A 273 -2.80 -24.81 -10.83
CA VAL A 273 -3.19 -25.96 -11.67
C VAL A 273 -4.52 -26.54 -11.20
N LEU A 274 -4.72 -26.69 -9.88
CA LEU A 274 -6.01 -27.12 -9.30
C LEU A 274 -7.13 -26.07 -9.51
N ARG A 275 -6.77 -24.87 -9.98
CA ARG A 275 -7.68 -23.78 -10.32
C ARG A 275 -7.39 -23.24 -11.73
N PHE A 276 -6.89 -24.05 -12.67
CA PHE A 276 -6.44 -23.54 -13.98
C PHE A 276 -7.59 -22.93 -14.81
N ASP A 277 -8.78 -23.53 -14.75
CA ASP A 277 -9.99 -22.96 -15.35
C ASP A 277 -10.39 -21.63 -14.71
N LEU A 278 -10.17 -21.49 -13.39
CA LEU A 278 -10.29 -20.22 -12.70
C LEU A 278 -9.25 -19.23 -13.25
N ILE A 279 -8.01 -19.63 -13.54
CA ILE A 279 -6.96 -18.72 -14.02
C ILE A 279 -7.18 -18.28 -15.47
N SER A 280 -7.64 -19.16 -16.35
CA SER A 280 -8.06 -18.81 -17.70
C SER A 280 -9.26 -17.87 -17.67
N SER A 281 -10.26 -18.17 -16.82
CA SER A 281 -11.38 -17.27 -16.53
C SER A 281 -10.91 -15.94 -15.92
N ILE A 282 -9.92 -15.95 -15.02
CA ILE A 282 -9.33 -14.78 -14.39
C ILE A 282 -8.69 -13.91 -15.45
N PHE A 283 -7.83 -14.48 -16.29
CA PHE A 283 -7.10 -13.76 -17.33
C PHE A 283 -8.08 -13.14 -18.32
N ASN A 284 -9.06 -13.91 -18.81
CA ASN A 284 -10.13 -13.35 -19.65
C ASN A 284 -10.91 -12.26 -18.91
N SER A 285 -11.36 -12.51 -17.68
CA SER A 285 -12.10 -11.53 -16.87
C SER A 285 -11.28 -10.28 -16.56
N PHE A 286 -9.94 -10.35 -16.48
CA PHE A 286 -9.07 -9.19 -16.29
C PHE A 286 -9.16 -8.21 -17.46
N PHE A 287 -9.38 -8.71 -18.68
CA PHE A 287 -9.49 -7.92 -19.91
C PHE A 287 -10.94 -7.65 -20.34
N THR A 288 -11.90 -8.51 -19.97
CA THR A 288 -13.29 -8.48 -20.47
C THR A 288 -14.35 -8.34 -19.39
N GLY A 289 -13.99 -8.52 -18.12
CA GLY A 289 -14.91 -8.50 -16.98
C GLY A 289 -15.44 -7.10 -16.66
N ARG A 290 -16.70 -7.04 -16.22
CA ARG A 290 -17.31 -5.79 -15.75
C ARG A 290 -16.60 -5.32 -14.48
N ALA A 291 -16.06 -4.09 -14.52
CA ALA A 291 -15.53 -3.41 -13.35
C ALA A 291 -16.69 -2.82 -12.53
N THR A 292 -17.26 -3.60 -11.62
CA THR A 292 -18.20 -3.08 -10.63
C THR A 292 -17.60 -3.24 -9.24
N VAL A 293 -18.01 -2.38 -8.31
CA VAL A 293 -17.54 -2.40 -6.92
C VAL A 293 -17.85 -3.72 -6.21
N THR A 294 -18.81 -4.50 -6.74
CA THR A 294 -19.24 -5.81 -6.24
C THR A 294 -18.69 -7.00 -7.03
N SER A 295 -17.97 -6.79 -8.15
CA SER A 295 -17.45 -7.89 -8.98
C SER A 295 -15.99 -8.23 -8.66
N SER A 296 -15.64 -9.50 -8.83
CA SER A 296 -14.28 -10.01 -8.73
C SER A 296 -13.40 -9.73 -9.96
N ASP A 297 -13.98 -9.15 -11.01
CA ASP A 297 -13.49 -9.23 -12.39
C ASP A 297 -13.18 -7.84 -13.01
N GLY A 298 -12.22 -7.81 -13.93
CA GLY A 298 -11.88 -6.70 -14.85
C GLY A 298 -11.42 -5.38 -14.23
N ARG A 299 -10.11 -5.15 -14.12
CA ARG A 299 -9.54 -3.86 -13.65
C ARG A 299 -8.88 -3.01 -14.73
N PHE A 300 -8.42 -3.62 -15.83
CA PHE A 300 -8.00 -2.84 -17.00
C PHE A 300 -9.18 -2.18 -17.72
N THR A 301 -10.38 -2.76 -17.58
CA THR A 301 -11.63 -2.15 -18.05
C THR A 301 -11.95 -0.85 -17.30
N ILE A 302 -11.50 -0.68 -16.05
CA ILE A 302 -11.57 0.62 -15.32
C ILE A 302 -10.77 1.67 -16.08
N TRP A 303 -9.50 1.41 -16.39
CA TRP A 303 -8.64 2.34 -17.13
C TRP A 303 -9.24 2.73 -18.48
N ARG A 304 -9.66 1.73 -19.27
CA ARG A 304 -10.31 1.96 -20.57
C ARG A 304 -11.57 2.80 -20.44
N SER A 305 -12.47 2.44 -19.53
CA SER A 305 -13.77 3.12 -19.42
C SER A 305 -13.65 4.55 -18.91
N ASN A 306 -12.73 4.83 -18.00
CA ASN A 306 -12.42 6.21 -17.59
C ASN A 306 -11.85 7.02 -18.76
N TRP A 307 -10.99 6.41 -19.56
CA TRP A 307 -10.43 7.06 -20.75
C TRP A 307 -11.51 7.39 -21.78
N ASP A 308 -12.40 6.44 -22.07
CA ASP A 308 -13.55 6.63 -22.96
C ASP A 308 -14.50 7.73 -22.44
N TYR A 309 -14.71 7.81 -21.12
CA TYR A 309 -15.50 8.87 -20.48
C TYR A 309 -14.83 10.26 -20.61
N LEU A 310 -13.52 10.35 -20.33
CA LEU A 310 -12.78 11.60 -20.45
C LEU A 310 -12.76 12.12 -21.89
N ILE A 311 -12.63 11.23 -22.88
CA ILE A 311 -12.71 11.57 -24.31
C ILE A 311 -14.11 12.07 -24.66
N SER A 312 -15.14 11.27 -24.39
CA SER A 312 -16.52 11.58 -24.77
C SER A 312 -17.06 12.86 -24.10
N SER A 313 -16.56 13.18 -22.90
CA SER A 313 -16.94 14.39 -22.16
C SER A 313 -16.07 15.61 -22.47
N ASN A 314 -15.04 15.48 -23.33
CA ASN A 314 -14.03 16.51 -23.59
C ASN A 314 -13.33 17.02 -22.30
N LYS A 315 -13.02 16.09 -21.39
CA LYS A 315 -12.42 16.37 -20.07
C LYS A 315 -11.00 15.82 -19.91
N ILE A 316 -10.40 15.30 -20.98
CA ILE A 316 -9.02 14.74 -20.97
C ILE A 316 -8.01 15.73 -20.38
N TRP A 317 -8.13 17.02 -20.72
CA TRP A 317 -7.11 18.02 -20.40
C TRP A 317 -7.16 18.53 -18.96
N LEU A 318 -8.37 18.77 -18.44
CA LEU A 318 -8.60 19.44 -17.16
C LEU A 318 -9.19 18.51 -16.10
N GLY A 319 -9.61 17.30 -16.49
CA GLY A 319 -10.30 16.38 -15.62
C GLY A 319 -11.71 16.82 -15.26
N VAL A 320 -12.35 16.06 -14.37
CA VAL A 320 -13.72 16.29 -13.88
C VAL A 320 -13.80 16.75 -12.44
N GLY A 321 -12.67 16.93 -11.77
CA GLY A 321 -12.56 17.13 -10.32
C GLY A 321 -12.33 15.80 -9.58
N GLN A 322 -11.44 15.80 -8.59
CA GLN A 322 -11.15 14.61 -7.80
C GLN A 322 -12.44 14.18 -7.05
N GLY A 323 -12.67 12.87 -6.97
CA GLY A 323 -13.85 12.30 -6.30
C GLY A 323 -15.13 12.30 -7.13
N GLN A 324 -15.15 12.93 -8.32
CA GLN A 324 -16.37 13.06 -9.12
C GLN A 324 -16.62 11.93 -10.11
N ILE A 325 -15.58 11.17 -10.48
CA ILE A 325 -15.75 10.14 -11.51
C ILE A 325 -16.65 9.00 -11.03
N ALA A 326 -16.72 8.80 -9.71
CA ALA A 326 -17.65 7.88 -9.06
C ALA A 326 -19.13 8.30 -9.22
N SER A 327 -19.39 9.61 -9.34
CA SER A 327 -20.72 10.20 -9.52
C SER A 327 -21.09 10.50 -10.97
N ALA A 328 -20.18 10.28 -11.92
CA ALA A 328 -20.42 10.42 -13.36
C ALA A 328 -21.26 9.24 -13.90
N GLY A 329 -22.53 9.21 -13.48
CA GLY A 329 -23.45 8.08 -13.51
C GLY A 329 -24.11 7.74 -14.86
N SER A 330 -23.53 8.05 -16.02
CA SER A 330 -24.12 7.60 -17.30
C SER A 330 -23.75 6.16 -17.67
N PHE A 331 -22.73 5.57 -17.04
CA PHE A 331 -22.25 4.22 -17.35
C PHE A 331 -22.56 3.14 -16.29
N GLY A 332 -23.22 3.49 -15.17
CA GLY A 332 -23.52 2.50 -14.11
C GLY A 332 -22.27 1.86 -13.48
N HIS A 333 -21.11 2.50 -13.60
CA HIS A 333 -19.82 1.99 -13.19
C HIS A 333 -19.22 2.93 -12.14
N ALA A 334 -19.15 2.47 -10.89
CA ALA A 334 -18.36 3.15 -9.87
C ALA A 334 -16.87 2.84 -10.13
N PHE A 335 -16.31 3.58 -11.08
CA PHE A 335 -14.90 3.53 -11.41
C PHE A 335 -14.10 4.13 -10.25
N HIS A 336 -13.42 3.29 -9.49
CA HIS A 336 -12.49 3.77 -8.47
C HIS A 336 -11.14 3.15 -8.77
N ASN A 337 -10.13 3.99 -9.01
CA ASN A 337 -8.71 3.70 -8.89
C ASN A 337 -8.06 5.05 -8.59
N THR A 338 -7.46 5.19 -7.41
CA THR A 338 -6.99 6.49 -6.89
C THR A 338 -5.95 7.18 -7.78
N TRP A 339 -5.21 6.41 -8.60
CA TRP A 339 -4.15 6.93 -9.47
C TRP A 339 -4.71 7.40 -10.81
N LEU A 340 -5.58 6.59 -11.38
CA LEU A 340 -6.44 7.04 -12.48
C LEU A 340 -7.33 8.22 -12.07
N GLU A 341 -7.70 8.32 -10.79
CA GLU A 341 -8.42 9.46 -10.23
C GLU A 341 -7.61 10.74 -10.36
N TRP A 342 -6.28 10.72 -10.21
CA TRP A 342 -5.46 11.92 -10.48
C TRP A 342 -5.56 12.39 -11.92
N ILE A 343 -5.41 11.48 -12.90
CA ILE A 343 -5.53 11.82 -14.32
C ILE A 343 -6.95 12.24 -14.66
N SER A 344 -7.96 11.55 -14.12
CA SER A 344 -9.35 11.83 -14.45
C SER A 344 -9.93 13.01 -13.69
N GLY A 345 -9.46 13.28 -12.49
CA GLY A 345 -9.86 14.39 -11.63
C GLY A 345 -9.14 15.68 -12.00
N CYS A 346 -7.83 15.62 -12.24
CA CYS A 346 -6.98 16.79 -12.50
C CYS A 346 -6.57 16.97 -13.97
N GLY A 347 -6.94 16.02 -14.84
CA GLY A 347 -6.56 16.01 -16.25
C GLY A 347 -5.17 15.43 -16.50
N ILE A 348 -4.87 15.13 -17.77
CA ILE A 348 -3.64 14.44 -18.16
C ILE A 348 -2.36 15.21 -17.82
N PHE A 349 -2.41 16.55 -17.81
CA PHE A 349 -1.23 17.35 -17.50
C PHE A 349 -0.91 17.34 -16.00
N ILE A 350 -1.86 17.76 -15.17
CA ILE A 350 -1.63 17.87 -13.72
C ILE A 350 -1.60 16.47 -13.09
N GLY A 351 -2.61 15.64 -13.37
CA GLY A 351 -2.70 14.28 -12.87
C GLY A 351 -1.56 13.40 -13.38
N GLY A 352 -1.24 13.49 -14.67
CA GLY A 352 -0.10 12.76 -15.24
C GLY A 352 1.25 13.21 -14.67
N ALA A 353 1.45 14.51 -14.41
CA ALA A 353 2.67 14.99 -13.76
C ALA A 353 2.82 14.48 -12.31
N ILE A 354 1.71 14.43 -11.56
CA ILE A 354 1.66 13.85 -10.22
C ILE A 354 2.03 12.36 -10.27
N ASP A 355 1.36 11.59 -11.12
CA ASP A 355 1.62 10.15 -11.29
C ASP A 355 3.06 9.87 -11.72
N LEU A 356 3.59 10.64 -12.68
CA LEU A 356 4.97 10.53 -13.13
C LEU A 356 5.98 10.86 -12.03
N TRP A 357 5.70 11.86 -11.18
CA TRP A 357 6.58 12.18 -10.05
C TRP A 357 6.68 11.00 -9.09
N PHE A 358 5.55 10.36 -8.79
CA PHE A 358 5.54 9.18 -7.95
C PHE A 358 6.30 8.04 -8.63
N LEU A 359 6.05 7.76 -9.91
CA LEU A 359 6.73 6.71 -10.67
C LEU A 359 8.20 6.99 -10.98
N LYS A 360 8.68 8.23 -10.80
CA LYS A 360 10.05 8.67 -11.09
C LYS A 360 11.11 7.73 -10.54
N ILE A 361 10.87 7.14 -9.36
CA ILE A 361 11.82 6.22 -8.73
C ILE A 361 12.15 5.02 -9.65
N LEU A 362 11.16 4.52 -10.39
CA LEU A 362 11.36 3.40 -11.32
C LEU A 362 12.21 3.77 -12.54
N PHE A 363 12.16 5.03 -12.98
CA PHE A 363 12.74 5.45 -14.24
C PHE A 363 14.07 6.18 -14.09
N SER A 364 14.13 7.18 -13.21
CA SER A 364 15.34 8.01 -13.04
C SER A 364 16.23 7.49 -11.92
N GLU A 365 15.64 6.94 -10.87
CA GLU A 365 16.41 6.56 -9.69
C GLU A 365 16.88 5.10 -9.73
N MET A 366 16.19 4.20 -10.45
CA MET A 366 16.60 2.79 -10.59
C MET A 366 17.95 2.59 -11.29
N THR A 367 18.31 3.43 -12.27
CA THR A 367 19.64 3.37 -12.93
C THR A 367 20.76 3.77 -11.98
N HIS A 368 20.53 4.78 -11.15
CA HIS A 368 21.45 5.13 -10.05
C HIS A 368 21.43 4.05 -8.97
N LEU A 369 20.26 3.59 -8.54
CA LEU A 369 20.08 2.48 -7.60
C LEU A 369 20.81 1.23 -8.09
N ASN A 370 20.81 0.85 -9.36
CA ASN A 370 21.52 -0.36 -9.79
C ASN A 370 23.04 -0.21 -9.62
N ARG A 371 23.56 1.02 -9.73
CA ARG A 371 24.96 1.37 -9.43
C ARG A 371 25.23 1.35 -7.92
N TYR A 372 24.28 1.78 -7.09
CA TYR A 372 24.40 1.89 -5.63
C TYR A 372 23.89 0.68 -4.81
N LEU A 373 23.00 -0.16 -5.35
CA LEU A 373 22.43 -1.37 -4.75
C LEU A 373 23.50 -2.44 -4.57
N ARG A 374 24.56 -2.37 -5.38
CA ARG A 374 25.80 -3.14 -5.17
C ARG A 374 26.48 -2.79 -3.84
N TYR A 375 26.22 -1.60 -3.30
CA TYR A 375 26.82 -1.04 -2.09
C TYR A 375 25.81 -0.83 -0.93
N LEU A 376 24.49 -0.96 -1.17
CA LEU A 376 23.43 -0.70 -0.18
C LEU A 376 22.38 -1.82 -0.10
N PRO A 377 22.73 -3.00 0.45
CA PRO A 377 21.77 -4.10 0.65
C PRO A 377 20.56 -3.70 1.50
N SER A 378 20.71 -2.77 2.44
CA SER A 378 19.69 -2.36 3.41
C SER A 378 18.45 -1.68 2.79
N ALA A 379 18.58 -1.04 1.62
CA ALA A 379 17.46 -0.38 0.93
C ALA A 379 16.67 -1.33 0.02
N THR A 380 17.25 -2.46 -0.36
CA THR A 380 16.66 -3.45 -1.27
C THR A 380 15.23 -3.88 -0.90
N PRO A 381 14.89 -4.24 0.36
CA PRO A 381 13.52 -4.64 0.69
C PRO A 381 12.50 -3.55 0.36
N TYR A 382 12.83 -2.27 0.57
CA TYR A 382 11.94 -1.15 0.30
C TYR A 382 11.73 -0.93 -1.21
N VAL A 383 12.76 -1.15 -2.02
CA VAL A 383 12.66 -1.09 -3.49
C VAL A 383 11.75 -2.18 -4.02
N LEU A 384 11.87 -3.40 -3.49
CA LEU A 384 10.99 -4.52 -3.83
C LEU A 384 9.54 -4.22 -3.43
N CYS A 385 9.32 -3.73 -2.21
CA CYS A 385 8.00 -3.33 -1.73
C CYS A 385 7.39 -2.21 -2.58
N TYR A 386 8.22 -1.24 -2.99
CA TYR A 386 7.82 -0.15 -3.86
C TYR A 386 7.39 -0.66 -5.25
N ALA A 387 8.19 -1.52 -5.88
CA ALA A 387 7.83 -2.15 -7.16
C ALA A 387 6.53 -2.98 -7.05
N GLY A 388 6.38 -3.77 -5.98
CA GLY A 388 5.15 -4.51 -5.70
C GLY A 388 3.94 -3.59 -5.51
N THR A 389 4.12 -2.47 -4.81
CA THR A 389 3.08 -1.45 -4.63
C THR A 389 2.67 -0.85 -5.97
N VAL A 390 3.63 -0.47 -6.83
CA VAL A 390 3.38 0.06 -8.19
C VAL A 390 2.59 -0.94 -9.05
N LEU A 391 2.97 -2.21 -9.04
CA LEU A 391 2.25 -3.24 -9.80
C LEU A 391 0.80 -3.38 -9.32
N CYS A 392 0.62 -3.27 -8.02
CA CYS A 392 -0.68 -3.26 -7.37
C CYS A 392 -1.44 -1.92 -7.66
N LEU A 393 -0.78 -0.82 -8.08
CA LEU A 393 -1.40 0.47 -8.48
C LEU A 393 -2.25 0.41 -9.74
N THR A 394 -1.78 -0.31 -10.75
CA THR A 394 -2.47 -0.39 -12.05
C THR A 394 -3.71 -1.27 -12.01
N THR A 395 -3.91 -2.02 -10.93
CA THR A 395 -4.87 -3.13 -10.88
C THR A 395 -5.80 -3.09 -9.67
N ILE A 396 -5.67 -2.16 -8.71
CA ILE A 396 -6.51 -2.14 -7.50
C ILE A 396 -7.32 -0.84 -7.41
N SER A 397 -8.59 -0.97 -7.00
CA SER A 397 -9.61 0.07 -7.09
C SER A 397 -9.50 1.18 -6.04
N ASN A 398 -8.92 0.90 -4.89
CA ASN A 398 -8.77 1.89 -3.83
C ASN A 398 -7.49 1.59 -3.10
N ILE A 399 -6.50 2.47 -3.25
CA ILE A 399 -5.17 2.20 -2.74
C ILE A 399 -4.91 3.11 -1.57
N ALA A 400 -4.34 2.48 -0.55
CA ALA A 400 -3.76 3.14 0.57
C ALA A 400 -2.66 4.12 0.15
N ASN A 401 -3.05 5.37 -0.05
CA ASN A 401 -2.16 6.44 -0.47
C ASN A 401 -0.94 6.56 0.45
N ILE A 402 -1.08 6.25 1.74
CA ILE A 402 -0.02 6.50 2.72
C ILE A 402 1.18 5.57 2.56
N THR A 403 0.99 4.27 2.31
CA THR A 403 2.11 3.31 2.18
C THR A 403 2.97 3.62 0.96
N TYR A 404 2.34 3.97 -0.15
CA TYR A 404 3.04 4.35 -1.37
C TYR A 404 3.74 5.71 -1.23
N ILE A 405 3.05 6.74 -0.71
CA ILE A 405 3.66 8.04 -0.40
C ILE A 405 4.87 7.85 0.52
N PHE A 406 4.73 7.03 1.57
CA PHE A 406 5.81 6.72 2.49
C PHE A 406 7.02 6.12 1.79
N LEU A 407 6.83 5.09 0.95
CA LEU A 407 7.91 4.46 0.21
C LEU A 407 8.58 5.41 -0.79
N THR A 408 7.80 6.22 -1.50
CA THR A 408 8.34 7.21 -2.45
C THR A 408 9.24 8.21 -1.74
N PHE A 409 8.76 8.78 -0.63
CA PHE A 409 9.53 9.75 0.13
C PHE A 409 10.74 9.13 0.83
N LEU A 410 10.60 7.93 1.40
CA LEU A 410 11.68 7.18 2.05
C LEU A 410 12.84 6.94 1.07
N LEU A 411 12.53 6.38 -0.10
CA LEU A 411 13.54 6.06 -1.11
C LEU A 411 14.16 7.34 -1.67
N THR A 412 13.36 8.37 -1.97
CA THR A 412 13.89 9.66 -2.46
C THR A 412 14.83 10.32 -1.44
N TYR A 413 14.44 10.34 -0.17
CA TYR A 413 15.25 10.92 0.91
C TYR A 413 16.55 10.13 1.09
N HIS A 414 16.46 8.80 1.16
CA HIS A 414 17.63 7.94 1.32
C HIS A 414 18.63 8.11 0.17
N LEU A 415 18.15 8.12 -1.09
CA LEU A 415 19.01 8.31 -2.25
C LEU A 415 19.69 9.68 -2.28
N ARG A 416 18.95 10.74 -1.90
CA ARG A 416 19.52 12.09 -1.79
C ARG A 416 20.67 12.13 -0.79
N ASN A 417 20.48 11.57 0.40
CA ASN A 417 21.52 11.57 1.44
C ASN A 417 22.76 10.80 1.00
N GLN A 418 22.58 9.66 0.32
CA GLN A 418 23.71 8.90 -0.24
C GLN A 418 24.47 9.69 -1.30
N ARG A 419 23.78 10.44 -2.17
CA ARG A 419 24.45 11.30 -3.16
C ARG A 419 25.27 12.41 -2.52
N MET A 420 24.75 13.05 -1.46
CA MET A 420 25.49 14.09 -0.76
C MET A 420 26.76 13.53 -0.12
N ARG A 421 26.67 12.37 0.53
CA ARG A 421 27.84 11.68 1.13
C ARG A 421 28.87 11.24 0.09
N ALA A 422 28.42 10.75 -1.06
CA ALA A 422 29.33 10.38 -2.15
C ALA A 422 30.09 11.61 -2.66
N ALA A 423 29.42 12.77 -2.79
CA ALA A 423 30.06 14.02 -3.20
C ALA A 423 31.05 14.55 -2.16
N GLU A 424 30.76 14.41 -0.86
CA GLU A 424 31.66 14.81 0.23
C GLU A 424 32.92 13.93 0.33
N ASN A 425 32.84 12.65 -0.07
CA ASN A 425 34.01 11.76 -0.06
C ASN A 425 34.90 11.91 -1.31
N GLU A 426 34.41 12.58 -2.35
CA GLU A 426 35.15 12.85 -3.60
C GLU A 426 35.78 14.26 -3.62
N SER A 427 35.46 15.11 -2.64
CA SER A 427 36.05 16.44 -2.39
C SER A 427 37.12 16.40 -1.31
#